data_AF-A0A3D5SRY1-F1
#
_entry.id   AF-A0A3D5SRY1-F1
#
_cell.length_a   1.000
_cell.length_b   1.000
_cell.length_c   1.000
_cell.angle_alpha   90.00
_cell.angle_beta   90.00
_cell.angle_gamma   90.00
#
_symmetry.space_group_name_H-M   'P 1'
#
loop_
_entity.id
_entity.type
_entity.pdbx_description
1 polymer ?
#
loop_
_entity_poly.entity_id
_entity_poly.type
_entity_poly.pdbx_seq_one_letter_code
_entity_poly.pdbx_strand_id
1 'polypeptide(L)'
;MREFCLIVEGAYLSESEAEHALRDPFIEDWVEQTGRFKLHNMDEIQIAPGVTLGSLGVVMLDERVFEIASADAEHPLTELKAKGVAEALRRQDMFDEIDVKPRDEDV
;
A
#
# COMPACT_ATOMS: atom_id res chain seq x y z
N MET A 1 -6.45 3.31 19.61
CA MET A 1 -5.81 4.10 18.54
C MET A 1 -6.68 3.89 17.31
N ARG A 2 -7.04 4.91 16.53
CA ARG A 2 -7.91 4.69 15.37
C ARG A 2 -7.04 4.22 14.21
N GLU A 3 -7.33 3.05 13.68
CA GLU A 3 -6.64 2.49 12.52
C GLU A 3 -7.16 3.17 11.27
N PHE A 4 -6.32 3.26 10.25
CA PHE A 4 -6.67 3.83 8.95
C PHE A 4 -6.35 2.83 7.85
N CYS A 5 -7.12 2.88 6.78
CA CYS A 5 -6.88 2.16 5.55
C CYS A 5 -7.01 3.12 4.37
N LEU A 6 -6.51 2.69 3.22
CA LEU A 6 -6.75 3.35 1.96
C LEU A 6 -7.77 2.54 1.17
N ILE A 7 -8.74 3.21 0.58
CA ILE A 7 -9.63 2.62 -0.42
C ILE A 7 -9.16 3.14 -1.76
N VAL A 8 -8.80 2.23 -2.66
CA VAL A 8 -8.26 2.56 -3.96
C VAL A 8 -9.07 1.89 -5.06
N GLU A 9 -9.26 2.61 -6.16
CA GLU A 9 -9.92 2.08 -7.36
C GLU A 9 -8.92 2.00 -8.50
N GLY A 10 -8.93 0.91 -9.26
CA GLY A 10 -8.05 0.76 -10.41
C GLY A 10 -8.47 -0.34 -11.37
N ALA A 11 -7.86 -0.36 -12.55
CA ALA A 11 -8.19 -1.30 -13.62
C ALA A 11 -7.74 -2.76 -13.38
N TYR A 12 -7.54 -3.17 -12.12
CA TYR A 12 -7.08 -4.49 -11.72
C TYR A 12 -8.27 -5.44 -11.48
N LEU A 13 -8.13 -6.71 -11.84
CA LEU A 13 -9.20 -7.72 -11.77
C LEU A 13 -9.03 -8.69 -10.60
N SER A 14 -7.92 -8.60 -9.85
CA SER A 14 -7.65 -9.47 -8.70
C SER A 14 -6.77 -8.78 -7.65
N GLU A 15 -6.82 -9.29 -6.43
CA GLU A 15 -5.95 -8.85 -5.32
C GLU A 15 -4.48 -8.94 -5.68
N SER A 16 -4.06 -10.06 -6.28
CA SER A 16 -2.67 -10.27 -6.68
C SER A 16 -2.23 -9.28 -7.75
N GLU A 17 -3.09 -8.95 -8.73
CA GLU A 17 -2.76 -7.92 -9.72
C GLU A 17 -2.58 -6.54 -9.08
N ALA A 18 -3.49 -6.14 -8.19
CA ALA A 18 -3.38 -4.87 -7.50
C ALA A 18 -2.17 -4.82 -6.55
N GLU A 19 -1.83 -5.93 -5.88
CA GLU A 19 -0.65 -6.06 -5.03
C GLU A 19 0.64 -6.00 -5.84
N HIS A 20 0.71 -6.66 -7.00
CA HIS A 20 1.83 -6.57 -7.93
C HIS A 20 2.00 -5.15 -8.43
N ALA A 21 0.91 -4.55 -8.93
CA ALA A 21 0.92 -3.17 -9.38
C ALA A 21 1.45 -2.26 -8.29
N LEU A 22 0.91 -2.35 -7.06
CA LEU A 22 1.38 -1.59 -5.89
C LEU A 22 2.87 -1.75 -5.61
N ARG A 23 3.44 -2.94 -5.79
CA ARG A 23 4.84 -3.23 -5.42
C ARG A 23 5.85 -2.92 -6.50
N ASP A 24 5.50 -3.14 -7.76
CA ASP A 24 6.44 -3.12 -8.88
C ASP A 24 7.21 -1.78 -8.98
N PRO A 25 6.58 -0.59 -8.92
CA PRO A 25 7.32 0.68 -9.03
C PRO A 25 8.33 0.90 -7.90
N PHE A 26 8.01 0.49 -6.67
CA PHE A 26 8.91 0.65 -5.55
C PHE A 26 10.07 -0.35 -5.60
N ILE A 27 9.82 -1.55 -6.12
CA ILE A 27 10.87 -2.55 -6.37
C ILE A 27 11.78 -2.08 -7.49
N GLU A 28 11.22 -1.53 -8.57
CA GLU A 28 11.98 -0.94 -9.68
C GLU A 28 12.86 0.20 -9.20
N ASP A 29 12.30 1.20 -8.50
CA ASP A 29 13.05 2.31 -7.90
C ASP A 29 14.18 1.82 -6.98
N TRP A 30 13.93 0.75 -6.20
CA TRP A 30 14.94 0.15 -5.33
C TRP A 30 16.07 -0.52 -6.13
N VAL A 31 15.72 -1.28 -7.16
CA VAL A 31 16.68 -1.94 -8.05
C VAL A 31 17.51 -0.90 -8.80
N GLU A 32 16.92 0.21 -9.24
CA GLU A 32 17.66 1.31 -9.87
C GLU A 32 18.67 1.94 -8.91
N GLN A 33 18.29 2.14 -7.64
CA GLN A 33 19.17 2.75 -6.64
C GLN A 33 20.27 1.81 -6.13
N THR A 34 19.97 0.52 -5.96
CA THR A 34 20.86 -0.43 -5.26
C THR A 34 21.47 -1.49 -6.16
N GLY A 35 20.96 -1.66 -7.38
CA GLY A 35 21.38 -2.66 -8.37
C GLY A 35 20.97 -4.09 -8.06
N ARG A 36 20.20 -4.37 -6.99
CA ARG A 36 19.76 -5.72 -6.62
C ARG A 36 18.49 -5.71 -5.76
N PHE A 37 17.64 -6.71 -5.94
CA PHE A 37 16.47 -6.95 -5.09
C PHE A 37 16.45 -8.39 -4.56
N LYS A 38 16.06 -8.55 -3.29
CA LYS A 38 15.70 -9.83 -2.67
C LYS A 38 14.41 -9.63 -1.87
N LEU A 39 13.64 -10.69 -1.67
CA LEU A 39 12.36 -10.64 -0.94
C LEU A 39 12.44 -9.95 0.44
N HIS A 40 13.50 -10.17 1.21
CA HIS A 40 13.66 -9.50 2.52
C HIS A 40 13.89 -7.99 2.42
N ASN A 41 14.24 -7.45 1.24
CA ASN A 41 14.35 -6.01 1.03
C ASN A 41 12.98 -5.33 1.02
N MET A 42 11.86 -6.06 0.89
CA MET A 42 10.52 -5.45 0.98
C MET A 42 10.28 -4.72 2.31
N ASP A 43 10.85 -5.24 3.40
CA ASP A 43 10.77 -4.61 4.72
C ASP A 43 11.76 -3.43 4.87
N GLU A 44 12.67 -3.25 3.91
CA GLU A 44 13.62 -2.13 3.87
C GLU A 44 13.12 -0.98 2.98
N ILE A 45 12.25 -1.27 2.01
CA ILE A 45 11.66 -0.27 1.12
C ILE A 45 10.61 0.53 1.88
N GLN A 46 10.93 1.80 2.16
CA GLN A 46 9.99 2.74 2.78
C GLN A 46 9.12 3.44 1.74
N ILE A 47 7.81 3.23 1.81
CA ILE A 47 6.84 3.99 0.99
C ILE A 47 6.55 5.33 1.65
N ALA A 48 6.41 5.32 2.97
CA ALA A 48 6.16 6.49 3.80
C ALA A 48 6.97 6.37 5.10
N PRO A 49 7.18 7.47 5.84
CA PRO A 49 7.90 7.43 7.10
C PRO A 49 7.29 6.41 8.08
N GLY A 50 8.03 5.32 8.34
CA GLY A 50 7.60 4.24 9.22
C GLY A 50 6.52 3.31 8.64
N VAL A 51 6.39 3.25 7.31
CA VAL A 51 5.60 2.26 6.57
C VAL A 51 6.48 1.64 5.49
N THR A 52 6.64 0.32 5.57
CA THR A 52 7.45 -0.44 4.61
C THR A 52 6.54 -1.14 3.60
N LEU A 53 7.07 -1.43 2.41
CA LEU A 53 6.33 -2.13 1.37
C LEU A 53 5.85 -3.52 1.83
N GLY A 54 6.69 -4.23 2.59
CA GLY A 54 6.35 -5.52 3.18
C GLY A 54 5.26 -5.46 4.26
N SER A 55 5.09 -4.31 4.91
CA SER A 55 4.05 -4.12 5.92
C SER A 55 2.66 -3.86 5.34
N LEU A 56 2.53 -3.60 4.04
CA LEU A 56 1.24 -3.32 3.40
C LEU A 56 0.62 -4.59 2.81
N GLY A 57 -0.66 -4.78 3.11
CA GLY A 57 -1.53 -5.77 2.49
C GLY A 57 -2.57 -5.10 1.60
N VAL A 58 -2.94 -5.78 0.51
CA VAL A 58 -4.00 -5.37 -0.40
C VAL A 58 -5.11 -6.41 -0.34
N VAL A 59 -6.35 -5.97 -0.16
CA VAL A 59 -7.55 -6.82 -0.11
C VAL A 59 -8.59 -6.27 -1.07
N MET A 60 -9.24 -7.12 -1.85
CA MET A 60 -10.30 -6.69 -2.75
C MET A 60 -11.61 -6.55 -1.96
N LEU A 61 -12.20 -5.36 -1.99
CA LEU A 61 -13.50 -5.12 -1.36
C LEU A 61 -14.65 -5.35 -2.35
N ASP A 62 -14.46 -4.92 -3.60
CA ASP A 62 -15.43 -5.04 -4.68
C ASP A 62 -14.72 -5.08 -6.05
N GLU A 63 -15.47 -5.22 -7.14
CA GLU A 63 -14.93 -5.18 -8.50
C GLU A 63 -14.16 -3.88 -8.73
N ARG A 64 -12.84 -3.99 -8.93
CA ARG A 64 -11.89 -2.87 -9.13
C ARG A 64 -11.66 -1.97 -7.91
N VAL A 65 -12.20 -2.33 -6.75
CA VAL A 65 -12.05 -1.57 -5.50
C VAL A 65 -11.23 -2.40 -4.49
N PHE A 66 -10.17 -1.80 -3.98
CA PHE A 66 -9.21 -2.45 -3.10
C PHE A 66 -9.00 -1.66 -1.81
N GLU A 67 -8.87 -2.37 -0.70
CA GLU A 67 -8.37 -1.85 0.56
C GLU A 67 -6.86 -2.08 0.65
N ILE A 68 -6.12 -1.03 0.98
CA ILE A 68 -4.71 -1.12 1.38
C ILE A 68 -4.63 -0.79 2.86
N ALA A 69 -4.15 -1.75 3.65
CA ALA A 69 -3.99 -1.60 5.09
C ALA A 69 -2.64 -2.18 5.55
N SER A 70 -2.29 -1.96 6.82
CA SER A 70 -1.17 -2.68 7.40
C SER A 70 -1.53 -4.17 7.52
N ALA A 71 -0.66 -5.04 7.01
CA ALA A 71 -0.70 -6.47 7.25
C ALA A 71 -0.13 -6.83 8.64
N ASP A 72 0.56 -5.90 9.29
CA ASP A 72 1.08 -6.05 10.64
C ASP A 72 0.13 -5.44 11.68
N ALA A 73 -0.51 -6.32 12.46
CA ALA A 73 -1.44 -5.93 13.52
C ALA A 73 -0.76 -5.22 14.71
N GLU A 74 0.55 -5.40 14.91
CA GLU A 74 1.29 -4.68 15.95
C GLU A 74 1.63 -3.24 15.51
N HIS A 75 1.63 -2.98 14.20
CA HIS A 75 1.96 -1.69 13.61
C HIS A 75 0.88 -1.21 12.62
N PRO A 76 -0.31 -0.83 13.11
CA PRO A 76 -1.37 -0.34 12.25
C PRO A 76 -1.01 1.00 11.59
N LEU A 77 -1.67 1.29 10.47
CA LEU A 77 -1.56 2.59 9.83
C LEU A 77 -2.29 3.64 10.66
N THR A 78 -1.57 4.69 11.04
CA THR A 78 -2.16 5.92 11.57
C THR A 78 -2.62 6.81 10.42
N GLU A 79 -3.45 7.81 10.69
CA GLU A 79 -3.90 8.78 9.68
C GLU A 79 -2.73 9.40 8.90
N LEU A 80 -1.66 9.80 9.61
CA LEU A 80 -0.48 10.40 9.00
C LEU A 80 0.24 9.43 8.07
N LYS A 81 0.38 8.16 8.50
CA LYS A 81 1.00 7.10 7.70
C LYS A 81 0.16 6.79 6.46
N ALA A 82 -1.16 6.62 6.61
CA ALA A 82 -2.07 6.35 5.51
C ALA A 82 -2.08 7.48 4.49
N LYS A 83 -2.06 8.74 4.93
CA LYS A 83 -1.89 9.91 4.05
C LYS A 83 -0.58 9.88 3.28
N GLY A 84 0.54 9.55 3.94
CA GLY A 84 1.84 9.43 3.29
C GLY A 84 1.86 8.33 2.22
N VAL A 85 1.25 7.18 2.50
CA VAL A 85 1.08 6.10 1.52
C VAL A 85 0.21 6.57 0.35
N ALA A 86 -0.91 7.25 0.63
CA ALA A 86 -1.81 7.76 -0.41
C ALA A 86 -1.09 8.74 -1.34
N GLU A 87 -0.29 9.64 -0.79
CA GLU A 87 0.53 10.57 -1.59
C GLU A 87 1.57 9.82 -2.45
N ALA A 88 2.22 8.79 -1.92
CA ALA A 88 3.18 7.99 -2.68
C ALA A 88 2.51 7.27 -3.86
N LEU A 89 1.36 6.63 -3.62
CA LEU A 89 0.59 5.95 -4.67
C LEU A 89 0.07 6.92 -5.73
N ARG A 90 -0.39 8.11 -5.32
CA ARG A 90 -0.80 9.17 -6.26
C ARG A 90 0.35 9.67 -7.14
N ARG A 91 1.58 9.73 -6.61
CA ARG A 91 2.76 10.15 -7.40
C ARG A 91 3.13 9.15 -8.49
N GLN A 92 2.83 7.87 -8.25
CA GLN A 92 3.09 6.78 -9.17
C GLN A 92 1.93 6.54 -10.16
N ASP A 93 0.84 7.32 -10.07
CA ASP A 93 -0.33 7.25 -10.98
C ASP A 93 -0.95 5.84 -11.11
N MET A 94 -0.97 5.09 -10.01
CA MET A 94 -1.23 3.64 -10.02
C MET A 94 -2.71 3.26 -9.94
N PHE A 95 -3.50 4.15 -9.36
CA PHE A 95 -4.92 3.95 -9.07
C PHE A 95 -5.65 5.21 -9.51
N ASP A 96 -6.85 5.02 -10.07
CA ASP A 96 -7.71 6.10 -10.56
C ASP A 96 -8.21 6.97 -9.40
N GLU A 97 -8.59 6.33 -8.28
CA GLU A 97 -9.05 6.99 -7.07
C GLU A 97 -8.35 6.42 -5.85
N ILE A 98 -7.99 7.30 -4.90
CA ILE A 98 -7.31 6.94 -3.65
C ILE A 98 -7.90 7.77 -2.53
N ASP A 99 -8.62 7.10 -1.63
CA ASP A 99 -9.24 7.66 -0.44
C ASP A 99 -8.57 7.14 0.83
N VAL A 100 -8.39 7.99 1.83
CA VAL A 100 -7.93 7.59 3.16
C VAL A 100 -9.12 7.59 4.11
N LYS A 101 -9.45 6.42 4.67
CA LYS A 101 -10.58 6.26 5.59
C LYS A 101 -10.11 5.68 6.92
N PRO A 102 -10.77 6.02 8.04
CA PRO A 102 -10.61 5.25 9.26
C PRO A 102 -11.05 3.81 8.97
N ARG A 103 -10.23 2.86 9.39
CA ARG A 103 -10.60 1.44 9.41
C ARG A 103 -11.47 1.27 10.64
N ASP A 104 -12.76 1.57 10.50
CA ASP A 104 -13.72 1.26 11.56
C ASP A 104 -13.87 -0.28 11.59
N GLU A 105 -13.65 -0.87 12.77
CA GLU A 105 -14.11 -2.21 13.08
C GLU A 105 -15.65 -2.17 13.04
N ASP A 106 -16.25 -2.30 11.86
CA ASP A 106 -17.69 -2.55 11.80
C ASP A 106 -17.94 -3.99 12.27
N VAL A 107 -18.31 -4.04 13.56
CA VAL A 107 -19.09 -5.03 14.35
C VAL A 107 -18.33 -6.02 15.24
#